data_AF-A0A9B0TFR9-F1
#
_entry.id   AF-A0A9B0TFR9-F1
#
_cell.length_a   1.000
_cell.length_b   1.000
_cell.length_c   1.000
_cell.angle_alpha   90.00
_cell.angle_beta   90.00
_cell.angle_gamma   90.00
#
_symmetry.space_group_name_H-M   'P 1'
#
loop_
_entity.id
_entity.type
_entity.pdbx_description
1 polymer ?
#
loop_
_entity_poly.entity_id
_entity_poly.type
_entity_poly.pdbx_seq_one_letter_code
_entity_poly.pdbx_strand_id
1 'polypeptide(L)'
;MFSRPFRKHGIIPVATYIRIYKKANIVNIKGMGTVKNGMPHKCYHSKTGRVYNVTQHAVGIVNKQVKDKILAKRINVCIELIKHSKSQESFLKLLKENNQKKKEAK
;
A
#
# COMPACT_ATOMS: atom_id res chain seq x y z
N MET A 1 3.32 14.81 11.39
CA MET A 1 3.18 13.82 10.29
C MET A 1 2.59 12.48 10.74
N PHE A 2 3.04 11.93 11.88
CA PHE A 2 2.54 10.66 12.42
C PHE A 2 1.38 10.82 13.43
N SER A 3 1.00 12.06 13.76
CA SER A 3 -0.18 12.34 14.56
C SER A 3 -1.44 11.78 13.89
N ARG A 4 -2.34 11.24 14.71
CA ARG A 4 -3.64 10.78 14.23
C ARG A 4 -4.60 11.96 14.08
N PRO A 5 -5.50 11.91 13.09
CA PRO A 5 -6.50 12.95 12.92
C PRO A 5 -7.52 12.91 14.05
N PHE A 6 -8.23 14.03 14.23
CA PHE A 6 -9.29 14.18 15.21
C PHE A 6 -10.30 13.03 15.14
N ARG A 7 -10.76 12.55 16.30
CA ARG A 7 -11.69 11.40 16.45
C ARG A 7 -11.20 10.08 15.85
N LYS A 8 -9.91 9.93 15.56
CA LYS A 8 -9.29 8.66 15.13
C LYS A 8 -8.20 8.18 16.08
N HIS A 9 -8.21 8.65 17.33
CA HIS A 9 -7.29 8.17 18.37
C HIS A 9 -7.66 6.75 18.84
N GLY A 10 -6.77 6.10 19.61
CA GLY A 10 -7.00 4.76 20.16
C GLY A 10 -6.51 3.60 19.28
N ILE A 11 -7.02 2.41 19.55
CA ILE A 11 -6.60 1.14 18.93
C ILE A 11 -7.01 1.09 17.45
N ILE A 12 -6.25 0.32 16.66
CA ILE A 12 -6.53 0.11 15.22
C ILE A 12 -7.67 -0.90 15.08
N PRO A 13 -8.65 -0.67 14.19
CA PRO A 13 -9.73 -1.62 13.98
C PRO A 13 -9.19 -2.95 13.44
N VAL A 14 -9.74 -4.06 13.94
CA VAL A 14 -9.33 -5.43 13.63
C VAL A 14 -9.31 -5.70 12.12
N ALA A 15 -10.24 -5.09 11.38
CA ALA A 15 -10.32 -5.17 9.92
C ALA A 15 -9.03 -4.76 9.19
N THR A 16 -8.14 -3.99 9.82
CA THR A 16 -6.84 -3.62 9.20
C THR A 16 -5.89 -4.81 9.16
N TYR A 17 -5.89 -5.65 10.19
CA TYR A 17 -4.99 -6.81 10.29
C TYR A 17 -5.41 -7.96 9.38
N ILE A 18 -6.72 -8.10 9.11
CA ILE A 18 -7.27 -9.18 8.28
C ILE A 18 -7.06 -8.91 6.77
N ARG A 19 -6.59 -7.71 6.38
CA ARG A 19 -6.41 -7.37 4.97
C ARG A 19 -5.34 -8.23 4.32
N ILE A 20 -5.74 -8.91 3.24
CA ILE A 20 -4.85 -9.75 2.45
C ILE A 20 -4.05 -8.87 1.50
N TYR A 21 -2.73 -9.06 1.49
CA TYR A 21 -1.80 -8.46 0.54
C TYR A 21 -1.16 -9.54 -0.31
N LYS A 22 -1.08 -9.30 -1.62
CA LYS A 22 -0.42 -10.18 -2.58
C LYS A 22 0.77 -9.47 -3.21
N LYS A 23 1.74 -10.25 -3.68
CA LYS A 23 2.86 -9.74 -4.48
C LYS A 23 2.32 -8.98 -5.69
N ALA A 24 3.00 -7.90 -6.07
CA ALA A 24 2.63 -6.96 -7.14
C ALA A 24 1.39 -6.07 -6.88
N ASN A 25 0.69 -6.20 -5.74
CA ASN A 25 -0.33 -5.22 -5.37
C ASN A 25 0.27 -3.82 -5.23
N ILE A 26 -0.49 -2.80 -5.60
CA ILE A 26 -0.13 -1.40 -5.38
C ILE A 26 -0.66 -0.94 -4.03
N VAL A 27 0.25 -0.46 -3.19
CA VAL A 27 -0.03 -0.08 -1.81
C VAL A 27 0.53 1.31 -1.49
N ASN A 28 -0.13 1.99 -0.58
CA ASN A 28 0.27 3.29 -0.06
C ASN A 28 0.81 3.11 1.37
N ILE A 29 1.96 3.72 1.64
CA ILE A 29 2.58 3.72 2.96
C ILE A 29 2.02 4.91 3.76
N LYS A 30 1.42 4.65 4.91
CA LYS A 30 0.90 5.69 5.82
C LYS A 30 1.21 5.34 7.28
N GLY A 31 2.26 5.95 7.81
CA GLY A 31 2.62 5.84 9.22
C GLY A 31 1.56 6.46 10.14
N MET A 32 1.37 5.88 11.33
CA MET A 32 0.54 6.43 12.39
C MET A 32 1.22 6.25 13.74
N GLY A 33 1.01 7.18 14.68
CA GLY A 33 1.70 7.19 15.95
C GLY A 33 1.27 6.12 16.96
N THR A 34 0.18 5.39 16.70
CA THR A 34 -0.29 4.30 17.59
C THR A 34 0.62 3.08 17.53
N VAL A 35 1.18 2.77 16.36
CA VAL A 35 2.05 1.61 16.14
C VAL A 35 3.47 2.12 15.98
N LYS A 36 4.36 1.74 16.89
CA LYS A 36 5.78 2.11 16.86
C LYS A 36 6.63 1.07 16.12
N ASN A 37 6.24 -0.19 16.18
CA ASN A 37 7.00 -1.30 15.59
C ASN A 37 6.81 -1.33 14.07
N GLY A 38 7.91 -1.58 13.34
CA GLY A 38 7.91 -1.63 11.87
C GLY A 38 7.45 -0.34 11.20
N MET A 39 7.61 0.80 11.88
CA MET A 39 7.35 2.11 11.30
C MET A 39 8.32 2.41 10.15
N PRO A 40 7.82 2.93 9.02
CA PRO A 40 8.67 3.39 7.95
C PRO A 40 9.37 4.70 8.35
N HIS A 41 10.58 4.94 7.83
CA HIS A 41 11.21 6.25 7.94
C HIS A 41 10.35 7.33 7.25
N LYS A 42 10.39 8.55 7.79
CA LYS A 42 9.54 9.69 7.35
C LYS A 42 9.54 9.95 5.84
N CYS A 43 10.65 9.68 5.15
CA CYS A 43 10.75 9.90 3.71
C CYS A 43 9.85 8.98 2.86
N TYR A 44 9.35 7.88 3.43
CA TYR A 44 8.47 6.93 2.75
C TYR A 44 6.98 7.18 3.01
N HIS A 45 6.66 8.13 3.88
CA HIS A 45 5.27 8.44 4.20
C HIS A 45 4.54 9.01 2.98
N SER A 46 3.30 8.55 2.77
CA SER A 46 2.47 8.91 1.62
C SER A 46 3.07 8.53 0.26
N LYS A 47 4.07 7.63 0.22
CA LYS A 47 4.58 7.08 -1.04
C LYS A 47 3.79 5.82 -1.43
N THR A 48 3.57 5.69 -2.73
CA THR A 48 2.98 4.51 -3.35
C THR A 48 4.08 3.56 -3.79
N GLY A 49 3.91 2.28 -3.53
CA GLY A 49 4.87 1.27 -3.94
C GLY A 49 4.20 -0.03 -4.36
N ARG A 50 4.98 -0.87 -5.04
CA ARG A 50 4.57 -2.24 -5.37
C ARG A 50 5.09 -3.19 -4.30
N VAL A 51 4.25 -4.13 -3.91
CA VAL A 51 4.62 -5.20 -2.98
C VAL A 51 5.59 -6.16 -3.66
N TYR A 52 6.79 -6.34 -3.09
CA TYR A 52 7.79 -7.29 -3.59
C TYR A 52 7.78 -8.61 -2.81
N ASN A 53 7.51 -8.55 -1.51
CA ASN A 53 7.46 -9.70 -0.60
C ASN A 53 6.36 -9.50 0.45
N VAL A 54 5.84 -10.60 1.00
CA VAL A 54 4.87 -10.59 2.11
C VAL A 54 5.43 -11.51 3.19
N THR A 55 5.54 -11.01 4.42
CA THR A 55 5.96 -11.78 5.59
C THR A 55 4.79 -11.92 6.57
N GLN A 56 4.98 -12.65 7.67
CA GLN A 56 3.92 -12.94 8.64
C GLN A 56 3.22 -11.69 9.19
N HIS A 57 3.96 -10.61 9.47
CA HIS A 57 3.42 -9.38 10.09
C HIS A 57 3.72 -8.10 9.28
N ALA A 58 4.44 -8.21 8.18
CA ALA A 58 4.88 -7.06 7.40
C ALA A 58 4.81 -7.32 5.90
N VAL A 59 4.86 -6.24 5.14
CA VAL A 59 4.89 -6.28 3.69
C VAL A 59 6.12 -5.52 3.21
N GLY A 60 6.83 -6.16 2.30
CA GLY A 60 7.98 -5.61 1.61
C GLY A 60 7.53 -4.69 0.48
N ILE A 61 7.92 -3.43 0.53
CA ILE A 61 7.60 -2.42 -0.49
C ILE A 61 8.90 -1.86 -1.09
N VAL A 62 8.88 -1.60 -2.40
CA VAL A 62 9.92 -0.85 -3.11
C VAL A 62 9.39 0.54 -3.40
N ASN A 63 10.19 1.58 -3.12
CA ASN A 63 10.30 2.85 -3.86
C ASN A 63 10.97 3.94 -3.00
N LYS A 64 12.16 4.40 -3.40
CA LYS A 64 12.75 5.66 -2.89
C LYS A 64 13.06 6.59 -4.05
N GLN A 65 12.41 7.74 -4.10
CA GLN A 65 12.81 8.81 -5.01
C GLN A 65 13.96 9.60 -4.37
N VAL A 66 15.05 9.81 -5.13
CA VAL A 66 16.21 10.59 -4.72
C VAL A 66 16.57 11.52 -5.88
N LYS A 67 16.30 12.81 -5.72
CA LYS A 67 16.39 13.82 -6.80
C LYS A 67 15.60 13.33 -8.02
N ASP A 68 16.27 13.10 -9.14
CA ASP A 68 15.66 12.73 -10.42
C ASP A 68 15.54 11.21 -10.63
N LYS A 69 16.15 10.40 -9.74
CA LYS A 69 16.20 8.94 -9.89
C LYS A 69 15.32 8.23 -8.89
N ILE A 70 14.68 7.14 -9.32
CA ILE A 70 13.96 6.22 -8.44
C ILE A 70 14.91 5.06 -8.12
N LEU A 71 15.39 5.03 -6.88
CA LEU A 71 16.20 3.93 -6.38
C LEU A 71 15.30 2.83 -5.81
N ALA A 72 15.63 1.59 -6.16
CA ALA A 72 14.96 0.39 -5.67
C ALA A 72 15.39 0.06 -4.22
N LYS A 73 14.94 0.87 -3.26
CA LYS A 73 15.08 0.56 -1.83
C LYS A 73 13.92 -0.31 -1.37
N ARG A 74 14.26 -1.52 -0.88
CA ARG A 74 13.33 -2.50 -0.28
C ARG A 74 13.19 -2.23 1.21
N ILE A 75 11.96 -2.09 1.68
CA ILE A 75 11.65 -1.79 3.08
C ILE A 75 10.55 -2.73 3.54
N ASN A 76 10.65 -3.22 4.76
CA ASN A 76 9.60 -4.00 5.39
C ASN A 76 8.80 -3.07 6.30
N VAL A 77 7.50 -3.00 6.09
CA VAL A 77 6.59 -2.14 6.84
C VAL A 77 5.46 -3.00 7.39
N CYS A 78 5.06 -2.79 8.65
CA CYS A 78 3.98 -3.56 9.25
C CYS A 78 2.64 -3.31 8.54
N ILE A 79 1.77 -4.32 8.58
CA ILE A 79 0.51 -4.35 7.84
C ILE A 79 -0.42 -3.19 8.23
N GLU A 80 -0.37 -2.70 9.46
CA GLU A 80 -1.28 -1.64 9.92
C GLU A 80 -0.99 -0.28 9.27
N LEU A 81 0.27 -0.07 8.86
CA LEU A 81 0.75 1.18 8.27
C LEU A 81 0.60 1.20 6.74
N ILE A 82 0.00 0.15 6.17
CA ILE A 82 -0.15 -0.03 4.73
C ILE A 82 -1.62 0.04 4.38
N LYS A 83 -1.93 0.65 3.24
CA LYS A 83 -3.27 0.68 2.66
C LYS A 83 -3.23 0.24 1.20
N HIS A 84 -4.21 -0.55 0.77
CA HIS A 84 -4.43 -0.80 -0.65
C HIS A 84 -4.69 0.50 -1.40
N SER A 85 -4.01 0.68 -2.53
CA SER A 85 -4.21 1.83 -3.41
C SER A 85 -5.38 1.57 -4.34
N LYS A 86 -6.29 2.55 -4.50
CA LYS A 86 -7.42 2.48 -5.45
C LYS A 86 -7.06 3.03 -6.84
N SER A 87 -5.82 3.46 -7.05
CA SER A 87 -5.38 4.10 -8.30
C SER A 87 -5.60 3.26 -9.56
N GLN A 88 -5.50 1.93 -9.46
CA GLN A 88 -5.70 1.02 -10.59
C GLN A 88 -7.12 0.49 -10.74
N GLU A 89 -8.01 0.77 -9.78
CA GLU A 89 -9.32 0.09 -9.72
C GLU A 89 -10.20 0.43 -10.93
N SER A 90 -10.22 1.70 -11.36
CA SER A 90 -10.97 2.13 -12.55
C SER A 90 -10.43 1.51 -13.84
N PHE A 91 -9.10 1.50 -14.00
CA PHE A 91 -8.45 0.93 -15.18
C PHE A 91 -8.71 -0.57 -15.30
N LEU A 92 -8.64 -1.31 -14.19
CA LEU A 92 -8.93 -2.75 -14.19
C LEU A 92 -10.40 -3.05 -14.55
N LYS A 93 -11.34 -2.20 -14.13
CA LYS A 93 -12.76 -2.32 -14.51
C LYS A 93 -12.93 -2.12 -16.01
N LEU A 94 -12.36 -1.05 -16.57
CA LEU A 94 -12.41 -0.76 -18.01
C LEU A 94 -11.78 -1.88 -18.85
N LEU A 95 -10.64 -2.42 -18.43
CA LEU A 95 -10.01 -3.56 -19.12
C LEU A 95 -10.93 -4.77 -19.14
N LYS A 96 -11.59 -5.07 -18.03
CA LYS A 96 -12.52 -6.20 -17.92
C LYS A 96 -13.72 -6.03 -18.85
N GLU A 97 -14.33 -4.84 -18.86
CA GLU A 97 -15.46 -4.51 -19.74
C GLU A 97 -15.08 -4.58 -21.22
N ASN A 98 -13.93 -4.03 -21.59
CA ASN A 98 -13.45 -4.05 -22.98
C ASN A 98 -13.12 -5.46 -23.45
N ASN A 99 -12.51 -6.29 -22.59
CA ASN A 99 -12.23 -7.68 -22.92
C ASN A 99 -13.51 -8.51 -23.11
N GLN A 100 -14.55 -8.23 -22.33
CA GLN A 100 -15.86 -8.86 -22.50
C GLN A 100 -16.48 -8.50 -23.85
N LYS A 101 -16.52 -7.21 -24.19
CA LYS A 101 -17.03 -6.73 -25.50
C LYS A 101 -16.27 -7.34 -26.68
N LYS A 102 -14.94 -7.45 -26.57
CA LYS A 102 -14.10 -8.10 -27.60
C LYS A 102 -14.41 -9.59 -27.76
N LYS A 103 -14.79 -10.27 -26.68
CA LYS A 103 -15.14 -11.69 -26.70
C LYS A 103 -16.52 -11.92 -27.30
N GLU A 104 -17.47 -11.01 -27.06
CA GLU A 104 -18.83 -11.07 -27.64
C GLU A 104 -18.84 -10.73 -29.13
N ALA A 105 -17.92 -9.89 -29.59
CA ALA A 105 -17.76 -9.53 -31.00
C ALA A 105 -17.01 -10.58 -31.84
N LYS A 106 -16.47 -11.63 -31.21
CA LYS A 106 -15.71 -12.70 -31.86
C LYS A 106 -16.55 -13.96 -31.94
#